data_AF-A0A2E7SIP5-F1
#
_entry.id   AF-A0A2E7SIP5-F1
#
_cell.length_a   1.000
_cell.length_b   1.000
_cell.length_c   1.000
_cell.angle_alpha   90.00
_cell.angle_beta   90.00
_cell.angle_gamma   90.00
#
_symmetry.space_group_name_H-M   'P 1'
#
loop_
_entity.id
_entity.type
_entity.pdbx_description
1 polymer ?
#
loop_
_entity_poly.entity_id
_entity_poly.type
_entity_poly.pdbx_seq_one_letter_code
_entity_poly.pdbx_strand_id
1 'polypeptide(L)'
;MSDDAEKQAIRLRFKRVLEELMEVRGMGTELVTVIIPPERQVADVRHQLANESGQARNIKSNQTRKHVIDAIESASAALANRRDAGEKGIAVFTGHVIVGNNKTRMKTYIIDNPPEPFTSFRYRCDSNFETSQLEEMLVDRTAYGLLVIDRGEGAYGIASGRTVHCKNHITSLVPSKHRQGGQS
;
A
#
# COMPACT_ATOMS: atom_id res chain seq x y z
N MET A 1 11.09 -12.18 -17.20
CA MET A 1 11.04 -13.62 -16.83
C MET A 1 11.52 -13.85 -15.40
N SER A 2 12.80 -13.59 -15.04
CA SER A 2 13.28 -13.72 -13.64
C SER A 2 12.71 -12.64 -12.72
N ASP A 3 12.79 -11.37 -13.13
CA ASP A 3 12.33 -10.22 -12.34
C ASP A 3 10.81 -10.21 -12.09
N ASP A 4 10.02 -10.81 -12.98
CA ASP A 4 8.56 -10.88 -12.84
C ASP A 4 8.15 -11.87 -11.75
N ALA A 5 8.85 -12.99 -11.64
CA ALA A 5 8.62 -13.98 -10.59
C ALA A 5 9.00 -13.44 -9.21
N GLU A 6 10.10 -12.68 -9.12
CA GLU A 6 10.52 -12.04 -7.87
C GLU A 6 9.53 -10.95 -7.42
N LYS A 7 9.07 -10.10 -8.34
CA LYS A 7 8.02 -9.10 -8.06
C LYS A 7 6.72 -9.76 -7.59
N GLN A 8 6.31 -10.87 -8.21
CA GLN A 8 5.13 -11.64 -7.78
C GLN A 8 5.30 -12.21 -6.37
N ALA A 9 6.49 -12.74 -6.04
CA ALA A 9 6.78 -13.26 -4.72
C ALA A 9 6.75 -12.16 -3.64
N ILE A 10 7.32 -10.98 -3.92
CA ILE A 10 7.26 -9.81 -3.03
C ILE A 10 5.81 -9.38 -2.81
N ARG A 11 5.02 -9.26 -3.89
CA ARG A 11 3.61 -8.85 -3.82
C ARG A 11 2.76 -9.86 -3.03
N LEU A 12 3.01 -11.16 -3.17
CA LEU A 12 2.32 -12.19 -2.41
C LEU A 12 2.64 -12.12 -0.91
N ARG A 13 3.92 -11.93 -0.56
CA ARG A 13 4.34 -11.75 0.85
C ARG A 13 3.72 -10.50 1.45
N PHE A 14 3.76 -9.40 0.70
CA PHE A 14 3.19 -8.13 1.12
C PHE A 14 1.67 -8.22 1.34
N LYS A 15 0.94 -8.93 0.46
CA LYS A 15 -0.49 -9.18 0.62
C LYS A 15 -0.81 -9.90 1.93
N ARG A 16 -0.05 -10.93 2.30
CA ARG A 16 -0.24 -11.65 3.58
C ARG A 16 -0.01 -10.75 4.79
N VAL A 17 1.02 -9.90 4.72
CA VAL A 17 1.30 -8.92 5.80
C VAL A 17 0.17 -7.91 5.91
N LEU A 18 -0.36 -7.42 4.78
CA LEU A 18 -1.49 -6.50 4.78
C LEU A 18 -2.74 -7.14 5.40
N GLU A 19 -3.07 -8.38 5.02
CA GLU A 19 -4.18 -9.13 5.60
C GLU A 19 -4.03 -9.26 7.12
N GLU A 20 -2.83 -9.59 7.61
CA GLU A 20 -2.55 -9.64 9.05
C GLU A 20 -2.74 -8.27 9.73
N LEU A 21 -2.24 -7.19 9.12
CA LEU A 21 -2.38 -5.83 9.67
C LEU A 21 -3.85 -5.38 9.76
N MET A 22 -4.68 -5.73 8.76
CA MET A 22 -6.10 -5.38 8.73
C MET A 22 -6.93 -6.16 9.77
N GLU A 23 -6.51 -7.37 10.14
CA GLU A 23 -7.15 -8.18 11.17
C GLU A 23 -6.82 -7.70 12.59
N VAL A 24 -5.67 -7.04 12.78
CA VAL A 24 -5.25 -6.55 14.09
C VAL A 24 -6.17 -5.44 14.59
N ARG A 25 -6.70 -5.63 15.81
CA ARG A 25 -7.48 -4.63 16.52
C ARG A 25 -6.95 -4.38 17.94
N GLY A 26 -6.94 -3.11 18.32
CA GLY A 26 -6.67 -2.64 19.67
C GLY A 26 -7.95 -2.53 20.51
N MET A 27 -7.81 -2.42 21.83
CA MET A 27 -8.96 -2.18 22.73
C MET A 27 -9.46 -0.73 22.70
N GLY A 28 -8.61 0.19 22.24
CA GLY A 28 -8.90 1.62 22.08
C GLY A 28 -7.93 2.22 21.07
N THR A 29 -7.70 3.53 21.13
CA THR A 29 -6.73 4.23 20.25
C THR A 29 -5.29 3.96 20.71
N GLU A 30 -4.80 2.75 20.45
CA GLU A 30 -3.55 2.21 21.01
C GLU A 30 -2.66 1.57 19.94
N LEU A 31 -3.05 1.67 18.67
CA LEU A 31 -2.28 1.22 17.52
C LEU A 31 -1.70 2.42 16.79
N VAL A 32 -0.37 2.45 16.69
CA VAL A 32 0.40 3.50 16.03
C VAL A 32 0.85 3.01 14.66
N THR A 33 0.54 3.79 13.64
CA THR A 33 1.03 3.63 12.28
C THR A 33 1.96 4.78 11.94
N VAL A 34 3.16 4.46 11.47
CA VAL A 34 4.15 5.41 10.96
C VAL A 34 4.58 4.96 9.57
N ILE A 35 4.39 5.80 8.57
CA ILE A 35 4.86 5.59 7.19
C ILE A 35 5.79 6.72 6.84
N ILE A 36 7.00 6.39 6.39
CA ILE A 36 8.06 7.32 6.03
C ILE A 36 8.40 7.10 4.55
N PRO A 37 8.11 8.08 3.66
CA PRO A 37 8.50 7.98 2.26
C PRO A 37 10.02 8.21 2.09
N PRO A 38 10.62 7.81 0.95
CA PRO A 38 12.07 7.89 0.72
C PRO A 38 12.66 9.29 0.93
N GLU A 39 11.87 10.33 0.64
CA GLU A 39 12.32 11.72 0.67
C GLU A 39 12.43 12.29 2.09
N ARG A 40 11.84 11.61 3.09
CA ARG A 40 11.78 12.11 4.46
C ARG A 40 12.83 11.45 5.34
N GLN A 41 13.55 12.28 6.11
CA GLN A 41 14.58 11.79 7.02
C GLN A 41 13.97 11.10 8.25
N VAL A 42 14.52 9.94 8.62
CA VAL A 42 14.11 9.18 9.81
C VAL A 42 14.34 9.98 11.10
N ALA A 43 15.38 10.82 11.13
CA ALA A 43 15.68 11.69 12.28
C ALA A 43 14.53 12.66 12.60
N ASP A 44 13.97 13.32 11.58
CA ASP A 44 12.83 14.24 11.74
C ASP A 44 11.60 13.51 12.26
N VAL A 45 11.36 12.29 11.76
CA VAL A 45 10.24 11.45 12.21
C VAL A 45 10.43 11.04 13.67
N ARG A 46 11.64 10.67 14.09
CA ARG A 46 11.93 10.34 15.50
C ARG A 46 11.72 11.54 16.42
N HIS A 47 12.10 12.74 15.98
CA HIS A 47 11.80 13.98 16.73
C HIS A 47 10.28 14.22 16.84
N GLN A 48 9.54 14.00 15.74
CA GLN A 48 8.08 14.10 15.77
C GLN A 48 7.47 13.07 16.74
N LEU A 49 7.92 11.82 16.73
CA LEU A 49 7.46 10.79 17.67
C LEU A 49 7.73 11.16 19.14
N ALA A 50 8.86 11.81 19.44
CA ALA A 50 9.14 12.29 20.79
C ALA A 50 8.12 13.36 21.24
N ASN A 51 7.73 14.27 20.34
CA ASN A 51 6.70 15.26 20.61
C ASN A 51 5.32 14.61 20.83
N GLU A 52 4.96 13.63 20.00
CA GLU A 52 3.72 12.86 20.13
C GLU A 52 3.66 12.10 21.46
N SER A 53 4.77 11.49 21.89
CA SER A 53 4.87 10.86 23.22
C SER A 53 4.62 11.87 24.35
N GLY A 54 5.17 13.09 24.21
CA GLY A 54 4.90 14.19 25.13
C GLY A 54 3.42 14.57 25.21
N GLN A 55 2.75 14.67 24.05
CA GLN A 55 1.31 14.98 23.99
C GLN A 55 0.44 13.85 24.54
N ALA A 56 0.79 12.59 24.28
CA ALA A 56 0.08 11.42 24.76
C ALA A 56 -0.01 11.39 26.30
N ARG A 57 0.90 12.05 27.03
CA ARG A 57 0.84 12.18 28.50
C ARG A 57 -0.44 12.84 29.02
N ASN A 58 -1.11 13.64 28.19
CA ASN A 58 -2.36 14.31 28.56
C ASN A 58 -3.61 13.42 28.38
N ILE A 59 -3.47 12.19 27.88
CA ILE A 59 -4.58 11.24 27.78
C ILE A 59 -5.13 10.92 29.17
N LYS A 60 -6.46 11.07 29.33
CA LYS A 60 -7.15 10.90 30.62
C LYS A 60 -7.11 9.45 31.14
N SER A 61 -7.33 8.47 30.25
CA SER A 61 -7.29 7.05 30.60
C SER A 61 -5.85 6.61 30.89
N ASN A 62 -5.58 6.12 32.11
CA ASN A 62 -4.25 5.66 32.50
C ASN A 62 -3.74 4.51 31.63
N GLN A 63 -4.61 3.56 31.30
CA GLN A 63 -4.27 2.38 30.49
C GLN A 63 -3.94 2.80 29.05
N THR A 64 -4.83 3.56 28.42
CA THR A 64 -4.64 4.04 27.04
C THR A 64 -3.43 4.94 26.93
N ARG A 65 -3.22 5.84 27.90
CA ARG A 65 -2.02 6.67 27.96
C ARG A 65 -0.74 5.83 27.95
N LYS A 66 -0.67 4.80 28.80
CA LYS A 66 0.47 3.90 28.87
C LYS A 66 0.68 3.17 27.54
N HIS A 67 -0.36 2.55 26.99
CA HIS A 67 -0.26 1.78 25.75
C HIS A 67 0.15 2.64 24.54
N VAL A 68 -0.35 3.88 24.45
CA VAL A 68 0.06 4.82 23.40
C VAL A 68 1.53 5.22 23.55
N ILE A 69 1.97 5.56 24.76
CA ILE A 69 3.38 5.92 25.01
C ILE A 69 4.29 4.73 24.68
N ASP A 70 3.97 3.54 25.18
CA ASP A 70 4.74 2.31 24.92
C ASP A 70 4.80 2.03 23.41
N ALA A 71 3.71 2.25 22.66
CA ALA A 71 3.67 2.05 21.21
C ALA A 71 4.54 3.08 20.47
N ILE A 72 4.48 4.37 20.83
CA ILE A 72 5.31 5.42 20.23
C ILE A 72 6.80 5.15 20.50
N GLU A 73 7.16 4.74 21.72
CA GLU A 73 8.52 4.38 22.07
C GLU A 73 9.01 3.16 21.28
N SER A 74 8.16 2.14 21.12
CA SER A 74 8.46 0.98 20.27
C SER A 74 8.69 1.38 18.80
N ALA A 75 7.86 2.28 18.25
CA ALA A 75 8.04 2.82 16.90
C ALA A 75 9.38 3.55 16.76
N SER A 76 9.72 4.40 17.74
CA SER A 76 10.98 5.13 17.76
C SER A 76 12.20 4.19 17.86
N ALA A 77 12.10 3.14 18.66
CA ALA A 77 13.14 2.12 18.79
C ALA A 77 13.34 1.32 17.49
N ALA A 78 12.25 0.95 16.80
CA ALA A 78 12.30 0.29 15.49
C ALA A 78 13.00 1.14 14.41
N LEU A 79 12.94 2.47 14.55
CA LEU A 79 13.61 3.42 13.67
C LEU A 79 15.03 3.79 14.12
N ALA A 80 15.41 3.53 15.37
CA ALA A 80 16.66 4.01 15.95
C ALA A 80 17.92 3.49 15.25
N ASN A 81 17.87 2.27 14.73
CA ASN A 81 18.99 1.62 14.03
C ASN A 81 19.04 1.94 12.53
N ARG A 82 18.12 2.76 12.01
CA ARG A 82 18.08 3.14 10.59
C ARG A 82 18.63 4.53 10.36
N ARG A 83 19.51 4.66 9.37
CA ARG A 83 20.10 5.95 8.96
C ARG A 83 19.13 6.74 8.08
N ASP A 84 18.43 6.06 7.18
CA ASP A 84 17.45 6.61 6.25
C ASP A 84 16.24 5.66 6.12
N ALA A 85 15.25 6.08 5.34
CA ALA A 85 14.03 5.32 5.08
C ALA A 85 14.20 4.27 3.97
N GLY A 86 15.38 4.16 3.34
CA GLY A 86 15.62 3.35 2.15
C GLY A 86 14.99 3.93 0.87
N GLU A 87 15.25 3.27 -0.27
CA GLU A 87 14.83 3.75 -1.61
C GLU A 87 13.30 3.75 -1.81
N LYS A 88 12.58 2.89 -1.09
CA LYS A 88 11.11 2.77 -1.19
C LYS A 88 10.38 3.31 0.04
N GLY A 89 11.12 3.80 1.03
CA GLY A 89 10.57 4.19 2.32
C GLY A 89 10.30 3.00 3.23
N ILE A 90 9.80 3.31 4.42
CA ILE A 90 9.57 2.35 5.49
C ILE A 90 8.23 2.61 6.19
N ALA A 91 7.52 1.54 6.54
CA ALA A 91 6.38 1.60 7.44
C ALA A 91 6.62 0.79 8.72
N VAL A 92 6.17 1.35 9.84
CA VAL A 92 6.20 0.73 11.17
C VAL A 92 4.78 0.76 11.73
N PHE A 93 4.27 -0.41 12.09
CA PHE A 93 2.98 -0.59 12.73
C PHE A 93 3.22 -1.20 14.10
N THR A 94 2.81 -0.53 15.16
CA THR A 94 3.07 -1.02 16.51
C THR A 94 1.95 -0.67 17.46
N GLY A 95 1.68 -1.53 18.42
CA GLY A 95 0.67 -1.26 19.43
C GLY A 95 0.23 -2.50 20.19
N HIS A 96 -0.68 -2.27 21.13
CA HIS A 96 -1.25 -3.33 21.96
C HIS A 96 -2.40 -4.01 21.23
N VAL A 97 -2.18 -5.25 20.82
CA VAL A 97 -3.18 -6.08 20.12
C VAL A 97 -3.91 -6.98 21.10
N ILE A 98 -5.20 -7.21 20.86
CA ILE A 98 -6.00 -8.12 21.69
C ILE A 98 -5.58 -9.56 21.41
N VAL A 99 -5.22 -10.31 22.46
CA VAL A 99 -4.83 -11.73 22.36
C VAL A 99 -5.90 -12.67 22.93
N GLY A 100 -6.96 -12.11 23.52
CA GLY A 100 -8.04 -12.83 24.20
C GLY A 100 -7.97 -12.75 25.72
N ASN A 101 -9.07 -13.13 26.38
CA ASN A 101 -9.22 -13.11 27.85
C ASN A 101 -8.85 -11.76 28.50
N ASN A 102 -9.26 -10.65 27.87
CA ASN A 102 -8.97 -9.28 28.30
C ASN A 102 -7.47 -8.93 28.43
N LYS A 103 -6.60 -9.69 27.75
CA LYS A 103 -5.16 -9.44 27.68
C LYS A 103 -4.78 -8.85 26.34
N THR A 104 -3.84 -7.91 26.38
CA THR A 104 -3.18 -7.37 25.20
C THR A 104 -1.69 -7.72 25.19
N ARG A 105 -1.10 -7.69 24.00
CA ARG A 105 0.34 -7.86 23.80
C ARG A 105 0.84 -6.80 22.84
N MET A 106 1.99 -6.20 23.13
CA MET A 106 2.65 -5.33 22.18
C MET A 106 3.11 -6.16 20.97
N LYS A 107 2.71 -5.75 19.76
CA LYS A 107 3.24 -6.27 18.50
C LYS A 107 3.82 -5.12 17.69
N THR A 108 4.86 -5.42 16.93
CA THR A 108 5.52 -4.47 16.03
C THR A 108 5.78 -5.16 14.69
N TYR A 109 5.31 -4.53 13.62
CA TYR A 109 5.50 -4.93 12.24
C TYR A 109 6.31 -3.85 11.53
N ILE A 110 7.29 -4.27 10.75
CA ILE A 110 8.17 -3.37 10.00
C ILE A 110 8.14 -3.80 8.54
N ILE A 111 7.88 -2.86 7.65
CA ILE A 111 7.87 -3.06 6.22
C ILE A 111 8.89 -2.11 5.60
N ASP A 112 10.02 -2.67 5.15
CA ASP A 112 11.14 -1.94 4.55
C ASP A 112 11.41 -2.32 3.09
N ASN A 113 10.67 -3.29 2.55
CA ASN A 113 10.69 -3.64 1.11
C ASN A 113 9.27 -3.74 0.54
N PRO A 114 8.53 -2.62 0.42
CA PRO A 114 7.23 -2.61 -0.24
C PRO A 114 7.37 -2.85 -1.77
N PRO A 115 6.31 -3.28 -2.46
CA PRO A 115 6.31 -3.44 -3.92
C PRO A 115 6.62 -2.13 -4.65
N GLU A 116 6.06 -1.02 -4.16
CA GLU A 116 6.21 0.33 -4.68
C GLU A 116 6.63 1.29 -3.55
N PRO A 117 7.29 2.43 -3.84
CA PRO A 117 7.63 3.42 -2.83
C PRO A 117 6.40 4.02 -2.15
N PHE A 118 6.51 4.32 -0.85
CA PHE A 118 5.48 5.09 -0.16
C PHE A 118 5.38 6.51 -0.70
N THR A 119 4.15 7.00 -0.90
CA THR A 119 3.89 8.28 -1.57
C THR A 119 3.94 9.47 -0.63
N SER A 120 3.65 9.25 0.66
CA SER A 120 3.55 10.34 1.63
C SER A 120 3.78 9.87 3.06
N PHE A 121 4.20 10.81 3.90
CA PHE A 121 4.34 10.56 5.33
C PHE A 121 2.99 10.38 6.01
N ARG A 122 2.89 9.37 6.88
CA ARG A 122 1.71 9.15 7.72
C ARG A 122 2.13 8.91 9.17
N TYR A 123 1.46 9.59 10.09
CA TYR A 123 1.42 9.24 11.50
C TYR A 123 -0.05 9.16 11.90
N ARG A 124 -0.45 8.04 12.51
CA ARG A 124 -1.81 7.83 12.97
C ARG A 124 -1.80 6.97 14.24
N CYS A 125 -2.56 7.38 15.24
CA CYS A 125 -2.89 6.55 16.40
C CYS A 125 -4.40 6.27 16.37
N ASP A 126 -4.78 5.01 16.30
CA ASP A 126 -6.18 4.58 16.20
C ASP A 126 -6.39 3.19 16.80
N SER A 127 -7.61 2.67 16.70
CA SER A 127 -8.01 1.32 17.12
C SER A 127 -7.68 0.21 16.12
N ASN A 128 -7.42 0.59 14.86
CA ASN A 128 -6.93 -0.26 13.79
C ASN A 128 -5.69 0.38 13.18
N PHE A 129 -4.85 -0.41 12.49
CA PHE A 129 -3.75 0.16 11.72
C PHE A 129 -4.26 0.91 10.48
N GLU A 130 -3.55 1.98 10.10
CA GLU A 130 -3.86 2.77 8.91
C GLU A 130 -3.15 2.15 7.69
N THR A 131 -3.90 1.39 6.87
CA THR A 131 -3.34 0.56 5.79
C THR A 131 -3.57 1.10 4.37
N SER A 132 -4.19 2.28 4.23
CA SER A 132 -4.62 2.82 2.93
C SER A 132 -3.54 2.84 1.85
N GLN A 133 -2.33 3.31 2.16
CA GLN A 133 -1.22 3.32 1.19
C GLN A 133 -0.80 1.91 0.75
N LEU A 134 -0.85 0.93 1.65
CA LEU A 134 -0.47 -0.45 1.34
C LEU A 134 -1.54 -1.12 0.46
N GLU A 135 -2.80 -0.84 0.72
CA GLU A 135 -3.92 -1.29 -0.11
C GLU A 135 -3.80 -0.76 -1.53
N GLU A 136 -3.46 0.52 -1.69
CA GLU A 136 -3.28 1.15 -3.00
C GLU A 136 -2.17 0.48 -3.83
N MET A 137 -1.07 0.06 -3.19
CA MET A 137 0.03 -0.67 -3.85
C MET A 137 -0.38 -2.06 -4.36
N LEU A 138 -1.46 -2.64 -3.81
CA LEU A 138 -1.98 -3.92 -4.26
C LEU A 138 -3.08 -3.79 -5.30
N VAL A 139 -3.62 -2.59 -5.52
CA VAL A 139 -4.58 -2.35 -6.61
C VAL A 139 -3.86 -2.60 -7.93
N ASP A 140 -4.32 -3.61 -8.68
CA ASP A 140 -3.73 -3.94 -9.95
C ASP A 140 -4.06 -2.87 -10.99
N ARG A 141 -3.08 -2.00 -11.26
CA ARG A 141 -3.15 -1.01 -12.34
C ARG A 141 -2.77 -1.60 -13.69
N THR A 142 -2.80 -2.93 -13.84
CA THR A 142 -2.51 -3.59 -15.12
C THR A 142 -3.60 -3.24 -16.12
N ALA A 143 -3.32 -2.20 -16.88
CA ALA A 143 -4.13 -1.71 -17.97
C ALA A 143 -3.50 -2.20 -19.28
N TYR A 144 -4.18 -3.11 -19.97
CA TYR A 144 -3.79 -3.57 -21.29
C TYR A 144 -4.41 -2.68 -22.34
N GLY A 145 -3.59 -2.17 -23.26
CA GLY A 145 -4.10 -1.61 -24.51
C GLY A 145 -4.60 -2.74 -25.40
N LEU A 146 -5.89 -2.77 -25.68
CA LEU A 146 -6.48 -3.69 -26.64
C LEU A 146 -6.64 -2.97 -27.97
N LEU A 147 -6.09 -3.56 -29.02
CA LEU A 147 -6.30 -3.16 -30.40
C LEU A 147 -6.87 -4.36 -31.15
N VAL A 148 -8.08 -4.22 -31.66
CA VAL A 148 -8.74 -5.25 -32.47
C VAL A 148 -8.90 -4.69 -33.87
N ILE A 149 -8.39 -5.42 -34.86
CA ILE A 149 -8.45 -5.03 -36.27
C ILE A 149 -9.11 -6.16 -37.03
N ASP A 150 -10.17 -5.84 -37.77
CA ASP A 150 -10.76 -6.68 -38.78
C ASP A 150 -10.71 -5.96 -40.14
N ARG A 151 -11.07 -6.67 -41.22
CA ARG A 151 -11.05 -6.14 -42.58
C ARG A 151 -11.96 -4.91 -42.75
N GLY A 152 -13.11 -4.92 -42.08
CA GLY A 152 -14.17 -3.92 -42.22
C GLY A 152 -14.23 -2.88 -41.10
N GLU A 153 -13.49 -3.07 -40.01
CA GLU A 153 -13.59 -2.23 -38.82
C GLU A 153 -12.42 -2.48 -37.87
N GLY A 154 -12.21 -1.57 -36.94
CA GLY A 154 -11.26 -1.72 -35.85
C GLY A 154 -11.75 -1.00 -34.60
N ALA A 155 -11.31 -1.46 -33.45
CA ALA A 155 -11.59 -0.83 -32.18
C ALA A 155 -10.35 -0.84 -31.30
N TYR A 156 -10.22 0.18 -30.46
CA TYR A 156 -9.21 0.17 -29.41
C TYR A 156 -9.80 0.61 -28.07
N GLY A 157 -9.22 0.08 -27.01
CA GLY A 157 -9.67 0.29 -25.66
C GLY A 157 -8.62 -0.10 -24.63
N ILE A 158 -9.00 0.05 -23.37
CA ILE A 158 -8.15 -0.31 -22.24
C ILE A 158 -8.88 -1.40 -21.45
N ALA A 159 -8.20 -2.51 -21.17
CA ALA A 159 -8.67 -3.50 -20.22
C ALA A 159 -7.93 -3.34 -18.90
N SER A 160 -8.66 -3.10 -17.81
CA SER A 160 -8.10 -3.01 -16.45
C SER A 160 -8.77 -4.05 -15.57
N GLY A 161 -7.99 -4.98 -15.03
CA GLY A 161 -8.51 -6.12 -14.28
C GLY A 161 -9.51 -6.95 -15.10
N ARG A 162 -10.77 -7.02 -14.66
CA ARG A 162 -11.87 -7.76 -15.34
C ARG A 162 -12.74 -6.89 -16.25
N THR A 163 -12.48 -5.58 -16.33
CA THR A 163 -13.33 -4.62 -17.03
C THR A 163 -12.66 -4.13 -18.31
N VAL A 164 -13.42 -4.05 -19.40
CA VAL A 164 -12.95 -3.52 -20.69
C VAL A 164 -13.64 -2.20 -20.98
N HIS A 165 -12.85 -1.15 -21.23
CA HIS A 165 -13.31 0.17 -21.63
C HIS A 165 -12.96 0.42 -23.09
N CYS A 166 -13.94 0.25 -23.99
CA CYS A 166 -13.80 0.63 -25.40
C CYS A 166 -13.70 2.16 -25.51
N LYS A 167 -12.63 2.68 -26.12
CA LYS A 167 -12.41 4.12 -26.27
C LYS A 167 -12.96 4.62 -27.58
N ASN A 168 -12.72 3.88 -28.65
CA ASN A 168 -13.20 4.25 -29.97
C ASN A 168 -13.39 3.02 -30.84
N HIS A 169 -14.35 3.12 -31.75
CA HIS A 169 -14.64 2.15 -32.78
C HIS A 169 -14.66 2.86 -34.12
N ILE A 170 -13.97 2.30 -35.11
CA ILE A 170 -13.74 2.90 -36.41
C ILE A 170 -14.16 1.89 -37.46
N THR A 171 -14.98 2.29 -38.41
CA THR A 171 -15.35 1.45 -39.55
C THR A 171 -14.47 1.75 -40.75
N SER A 172 -14.12 0.70 -41.49
CA SER A 172 -13.37 0.76 -42.73
C SER A 172 -14.33 0.95 -43.90
N LEU A 173 -14.05 1.94 -44.74
CA LEU A 173 -14.75 2.15 -46.02
C LEU A 173 -14.07 1.41 -47.18
N VAL A 174 -13.06 0.58 -46.90
CA VAL A 174 -12.30 -0.11 -47.93
C VAL A 174 -13.14 -1.24 -48.54
N PRO A 175 -13.41 -1.21 -49.86
CA PRO A 175 -14.18 -2.26 -50.51
C PRO A 175 -13.53 -3.64 -50.38
N SER A 176 -14.36 -4.67 -50.19
CA SER A 176 -13.85 -6.04 -50.23
C SER A 176 -13.33 -6.38 -51.63
N LYS A 177 -12.29 -7.22 -51.69
CA LYS A 177 -11.68 -7.63 -52.95
C LYS A 177 -12.73 -8.38 -53.76
N HIS A 178 -13.22 -7.76 -54.83
CA HIS A 178 -14.10 -8.43 -55.78
C HIS A 178 -13.31 -9.49 -56.55
N ARG A 179 -13.90 -10.67 -56.71
CA ARG A 179 -13.29 -11.82 -57.41
C ARG A 179 -13.28 -11.65 -58.94
N GLN A 180 -13.83 -10.56 -59.47
CA GLN A 180 -13.83 -10.30 -60.90
C GLN A 180 -12.70 -9.35 -61.28
N GLY A 181 -11.59 -9.96 -61.70
CA GLY A 181 -10.62 -9.31 -62.57
C GLY A 181 -11.07 -9.45 -64.03
N GLY A 182 -11.11 -8.32 -64.72
CA GLY A 182 -11.44 -8.14 -66.14
C GLY A 182 -12.09 -6.76 -66.28
N GLN A 183 -11.50 -5.75 -66.92
CA GLN A 183 -10.31 -5.65 -67.76
C GLN A 183 -9.54 -4.35 -67.43
N SER A 184 -8.30 -4.34 -67.94
CA SER A 184 -7.36 -3.23 -68.20
C SER A 184 -7.92 -1.81 -68.18
#